data_AF-A0A8S2QEJ2-F1
#
_entry.id   AF-A0A8S2QEJ2-F1
#
_cell.length_a   1.000
_cell.length_b   1.000
_cell.length_c   1.000
_cell.angle_alpha   90.00
_cell.angle_beta   90.00
_cell.angle_gamma   90.00
#
_symmetry.space_group_name_H-M   'P 1'
#
loop_
_entity.id
_entity.type
_entity.pdbx_description
1 polymer ?
#
loop_
_entity_poly.entity_id
_entity_poly.type
_entity_poly.pdbx_seq_one_letter_code
_entity_poly.pdbx_strand_id
1 'polypeptide(L)'
;MSLNIKAALLLLTRPLSSDLNRSVPSLLLTVKPHVQSRLLIYLNPMKSLTQQQHEQLKPIQLTKNDRLSIRDFTTSVYSALTCFDHDLSVDVLLQNFDGEQITLPDYCQAVFTDSQQSVQLIKEFCTKQFGQKLEENFILKYLTELTAATSIEAKDHFTVSQTESDLLKENFTFDNGVLGGTFDHLHNGHKLLLSDSALLCDKKLVIGVTDGAMIQNKGTELIEPVSVRMEHVRSFINDIRPMLNVHCEPITDPYGPSITMPDLDCIIVTEETKDGAIQVNEKRNNNGLSQLAVHIVPILPSDKNKNNDDDVKISSTSLRRQLLGRLLKPVKKQSQSNSPYILGLTGGMGAGKTSIANRLEKLGAGIVDCDKLGHETYQVNTDAYKKIIEVFGDDILSTEDKTINRKLLGRKVFEKPNELKKLTDIVWPEILILANKKIEQLYNQGKRVIILDAAVLLEAKWDSVVNEIWVAVIPPKEAIRRICERDHLSNDDAQRRLSNQMTNAERVNEANVVLCTYWETYITQNQVQLAWNLLMERI
;
A
#
# COMPACT_ATOMS: atom_id res chain seq x y z
N MET A 1 25.23 5.51 22.88
CA MET A 1 25.16 5.75 21.42
C MET A 1 24.12 4.79 20.86
N SER A 2 23.01 5.30 20.33
CA SER A 2 22.02 4.45 19.63
C SER A 2 22.62 4.03 18.29
N LEU A 3 22.97 2.75 18.16
CA LEU A 3 23.26 2.16 16.86
C LEU A 3 21.95 2.15 16.06
N ASN A 4 21.87 2.96 15.00
CA ASN A 4 20.72 2.98 14.09
C ASN A 4 20.83 1.78 13.15
N ILE A 5 20.19 0.67 13.51
CA ILE A 5 20.22 -0.57 12.72
C ILE A 5 19.02 -0.60 11.77
N LYS A 6 19.26 -0.79 10.47
CA LYS A 6 18.20 -0.87 9.46
C LYS A 6 17.31 -2.10 9.67
N ALA A 7 17.94 -3.26 9.87
CA ALA A 7 17.25 -4.52 10.07
C ALA A 7 17.98 -5.42 11.08
N ALA A 8 17.22 -6.11 11.93
CA ALA A 8 17.75 -6.94 13.00
C ALA A 8 17.00 -8.26 13.17
N LEU A 9 17.66 -9.23 13.79
CA LEU A 9 17.10 -10.51 14.20
C LEU A 9 16.90 -10.50 15.72
N LEU A 10 15.74 -10.94 16.18
CA LEU A 10 15.48 -11.29 17.57
C LEU A 10 15.39 -12.81 17.70
N LEU A 11 16.34 -13.38 18.42
CA LEU A 11 16.38 -14.80 18.75
C LEU A 11 15.67 -15.05 20.09
N LEU A 12 14.50 -15.68 20.03
CA LEU A 12 13.77 -16.14 21.22
C LEU A 12 14.19 -17.56 21.56
N THR A 13 14.89 -17.70 22.68
CA THR A 13 15.53 -18.93 23.16
C THR A 13 14.80 -19.56 24.34
N ARG A 14 13.81 -18.86 24.89
CA ARG A 14 12.91 -19.40 25.92
C ARG A 14 11.76 -20.19 25.27
N PRO A 15 11.21 -21.19 25.97
CA PRO A 15 10.02 -21.90 25.52
C PRO A 15 8.85 -20.93 25.28
N LEU A 16 8.02 -21.25 24.28
CA LEU A 16 6.77 -20.52 24.07
C LEU A 16 5.83 -20.81 25.23
N SER A 17 5.51 -19.78 26.01
CA SER A 17 4.60 -19.87 27.14
C SER A 17 3.62 -18.70 27.15
N SER A 18 2.54 -18.83 27.93
CA SER A 18 1.60 -17.73 28.17
C SER A 18 2.29 -16.48 28.71
N ASP A 19 3.34 -16.64 29.53
CA ASP A 19 4.12 -15.52 30.07
C ASP A 19 4.93 -14.81 28.99
N LEU A 20 5.53 -15.55 28.05
CA LEU A 20 6.23 -14.95 26.91
C LEU A 20 5.25 -14.15 26.04
N ASN A 21 4.06 -14.70 25.74
CA ASN A 21 3.03 -14.02 24.97
C ASN A 21 2.61 -12.68 25.62
N ARG A 22 2.45 -12.65 26.95
CA ARG A 22 2.14 -11.42 27.71
C ARG A 22 3.26 -10.39 27.67
N SER A 23 4.51 -10.84 27.54
CA SER A 23 5.69 -9.95 27.51
C SER A 23 6.00 -9.35 26.13
N VAL A 24 5.32 -9.81 25.07
CA VAL A 24 5.57 -9.38 23.68
C VAL A 24 5.52 -7.85 23.51
N PRO A 25 4.51 -7.11 24.02
CA PRO A 25 4.49 -5.65 23.90
C PRO A 25 5.73 -4.99 24.54
N SER A 26 6.11 -5.41 25.74
CA SER A 26 7.29 -4.87 26.44
C SER A 26 8.59 -5.18 25.70
N LEU A 27 8.68 -6.39 25.12
CA LEU A 27 9.80 -6.81 24.31
C LEU A 27 9.91 -5.98 23.02
N LEU A 28 8.80 -5.71 22.34
CA LEU A 28 8.76 -4.87 21.14
C LEU A 28 9.11 -3.41 21.46
N LEU A 29 8.58 -2.84 22.55
CA LEU A 29 8.93 -1.49 23.05
C LEU A 29 10.44 -1.36 23.34
N THR A 30 11.05 -2.45 23.80
CA THR A 30 12.47 -2.49 24.13
C THR A 30 13.37 -2.51 22.90
N VAL A 31 12.93 -3.20 21.84
CA VAL A 31 13.71 -3.37 20.60
C VAL A 31 13.50 -2.20 19.64
N LYS A 32 12.28 -1.63 19.58
CA LYS A 32 11.90 -0.55 18.65
C LYS A 32 12.91 0.61 18.58
N PRO A 33 13.46 1.16 19.68
CA PRO A 33 14.41 2.28 19.62
C PRO A 33 15.75 1.95 18.92
N HIS A 34 16.06 0.67 18.71
CA HIS A 34 17.30 0.22 18.10
C HIS A 34 17.16 -0.20 16.64
N VAL A 35 15.92 -0.38 16.17
CA VAL A 35 15.64 -0.93 14.84
C VAL A 35 14.85 0.08 14.03
N GLN A 36 15.40 0.49 12.90
CA GLN A 36 14.84 1.53 12.06
C GLN A 36 13.69 1.06 11.19
N SER A 37 13.77 -0.15 10.61
CA SER A 37 12.78 -0.58 9.61
C SER A 37 12.27 -2.01 9.73
N ARG A 38 13.12 -3.00 10.07
CA ARG A 38 12.71 -4.41 10.03
C ARG A 38 13.24 -5.23 11.19
N LEU A 39 12.35 -5.95 11.87
CA LEU A 39 12.69 -6.91 12.92
C LEU A 39 12.21 -8.31 12.53
N LEU A 40 13.12 -9.27 12.44
CA LEU A 40 12.80 -10.67 12.23
C LEU A 40 12.78 -11.37 13.58
N ILE A 41 11.73 -12.11 13.92
CA ILE A 41 11.66 -12.89 15.16
C ILE A 41 11.88 -14.35 14.82
N TYR A 42 13.00 -14.91 15.25
CA TYR A 42 13.25 -16.34 15.16
C TYR A 42 12.82 -17.02 16.46
N LEU A 43 11.84 -17.92 16.35
CA LEU A 43 11.39 -18.74 17.46
C LEU A 43 12.36 -19.90 17.64
N ASN A 44 12.75 -20.27 18.85
CA ASN A 44 13.37 -21.56 19.12
C ASN A 44 12.56 -22.26 20.23
N PRO A 45 11.33 -22.71 19.92
CA PRO A 45 10.28 -22.93 20.91
C PRO A 45 10.58 -24.04 21.94
N MET A 46 11.64 -24.83 21.76
CA MET A 46 11.84 -26.08 22.49
C MET A 46 13.23 -26.27 23.12
N LYS A 47 14.15 -25.28 23.08
CA LYS A 47 15.50 -25.45 23.67
C LYS A 47 16.09 -24.17 24.25
N SER A 48 16.42 -24.22 25.53
CA SER A 48 17.54 -23.45 26.09
C SER A 48 18.80 -23.82 25.32
N LEU A 49 19.55 -22.83 24.82
CA LEU A 49 20.80 -23.01 24.06
C LEU A 49 21.91 -23.67 24.93
N THR A 50 21.77 -24.91 25.38
CA THR A 50 22.77 -25.58 26.25
C THR A 50 23.87 -26.22 25.42
N GLN A 51 25.12 -26.26 25.95
CA GLN A 51 26.30 -26.85 25.28
C GLN A 51 26.07 -28.27 24.73
N GLN A 52 25.25 -29.11 25.39
CA GLN A 52 24.98 -30.48 24.97
C GLN A 52 23.96 -30.61 23.83
N GLN A 53 23.19 -29.57 23.51
CA GLN A 53 22.09 -29.65 22.52
C GLN A 53 22.46 -29.13 21.13
N HIS A 54 23.70 -28.64 20.94
CA HIS A 54 24.27 -28.28 19.63
C HIS A 54 24.31 -29.45 18.64
N GLU A 55 24.33 -30.70 19.12
CA GLU A 55 24.47 -31.89 18.28
C GLU A 55 23.13 -32.43 17.73
N GLN A 56 21.98 -32.05 18.31
CA GLN A 56 20.64 -32.51 17.85
C GLN A 56 19.83 -31.37 17.20
N LEU A 57 20.40 -30.75 16.16
CA LEU A 57 19.70 -29.84 15.24
C LEU A 57 19.10 -30.64 14.07
N LYS A 58 18.34 -31.69 14.38
CA LYS A 58 17.42 -32.27 13.39
C LYS A 58 16.16 -31.42 13.36
N PRO A 59 15.42 -31.35 12.22
CA PRO A 59 14.06 -30.83 12.19
C PRO A 59 13.30 -31.37 13.40
N ILE A 60 12.86 -30.48 14.28
CA ILE A 60 11.93 -30.87 15.32
C ILE A 60 10.61 -31.06 14.59
N GLN A 61 10.12 -32.29 14.51
CA GLN A 61 8.74 -32.52 14.11
C GLN A 61 7.86 -31.83 15.16
N LEU A 62 7.26 -30.72 14.78
CA LEU A 62 6.45 -29.93 15.69
C LEU A 62 5.17 -30.69 16.02
N THR A 63 4.94 -30.85 17.31
CA THR A 63 3.70 -31.44 17.81
C THR A 63 2.53 -30.49 17.54
N LYS A 64 1.30 -30.99 17.66
CA LYS A 64 0.08 -30.17 17.62
C LYS A 64 0.15 -28.99 18.61
N ASN A 65 0.67 -29.23 19.81
CA ASN A 65 0.78 -28.21 20.85
C ASN A 65 1.82 -27.14 20.51
N ASP A 66 2.92 -27.54 19.85
CA ASP A 66 3.95 -26.58 19.41
C ASP A 66 3.38 -25.64 18.34
N ARG A 67 2.63 -26.17 17.37
CA ARG A 67 1.99 -25.35 16.33
C ARG A 67 0.96 -24.39 16.93
N LEU A 68 0.12 -24.86 17.86
CA LEU A 68 -0.81 -23.98 18.59
C LEU A 68 -0.07 -22.86 19.34
N SER A 69 1.01 -23.18 20.03
CA SER A 69 1.81 -22.20 20.78
C SER A 69 2.45 -21.15 19.86
N ILE A 70 2.95 -21.58 18.69
CA ILE A 70 3.52 -20.68 17.68
C ILE A 70 2.44 -19.75 17.10
N ARG A 71 1.24 -20.28 16.84
CA ARG A 71 0.11 -19.49 16.34
C ARG A 71 -0.32 -18.42 17.36
N ASP A 72 -0.45 -18.81 18.64
CA ASP A 72 -0.84 -17.91 19.71
C ASP A 72 0.21 -16.81 19.92
N PHE A 73 1.50 -17.16 19.83
CA PHE A 73 2.59 -16.19 19.87
C PHE A 73 2.54 -15.23 18.68
N THR A 74 2.37 -15.74 17.46
CA THR A 74 2.30 -14.96 16.21
C THR A 74 1.12 -13.98 16.24
N THR A 75 -0.03 -14.43 16.73
CA THR A 75 -1.22 -13.60 16.97
C THR A 75 -0.91 -12.48 17.97
N SER A 76 -0.24 -12.82 19.08
CA SER A 76 0.16 -11.85 20.10
C SER A 76 1.12 -10.78 19.54
N VAL A 77 2.08 -11.16 18.69
CA VAL A 77 3.01 -10.22 18.02
C VAL A 77 2.26 -9.28 17.09
N TYR A 78 1.51 -9.80 16.13
CA TYR A 78 0.82 -8.95 15.15
C TYR A 78 -0.28 -8.09 15.78
N SER A 79 -0.91 -8.57 16.85
CA SER A 79 -1.84 -7.77 17.64
C SER A 79 -1.16 -6.70 18.47
N ALA A 80 -0.01 -6.97 19.08
CA ALA A 80 0.72 -5.94 19.83
C ALA A 80 1.17 -4.80 18.90
N LEU A 81 1.60 -5.13 17.68
CA LEU A 81 2.06 -4.17 16.67
C LEU A 81 1.00 -3.18 16.21
N THR A 82 -0.28 -3.42 16.47
CA THR A 82 -1.33 -2.44 16.15
C THR A 82 -1.23 -1.19 17.03
N CYS A 83 -0.63 -1.30 18.21
CA CYS A 83 -0.38 -0.19 19.14
C CYS A 83 0.93 0.56 18.89
N PHE A 84 1.71 0.19 17.86
CA PHE A 84 2.98 0.84 17.52
C PHE A 84 2.86 1.58 16.18
N ASP A 85 3.61 2.68 16.03
CA ASP A 85 3.73 3.36 14.74
C ASP A 85 4.18 2.40 13.63
N HIS A 86 3.68 2.62 12.42
CA HIS A 86 3.86 1.76 11.24
C HIS A 86 5.31 1.69 10.69
N ASP A 87 6.27 2.32 11.35
CA ASP A 87 7.65 2.45 10.87
C ASP A 87 8.48 1.17 11.08
N LEU A 88 8.01 0.24 11.93
CA LEU A 88 8.69 -1.03 12.20
C LEU A 88 7.91 -2.21 11.60
N SER A 89 8.46 -2.83 10.55
CA SER A 89 7.97 -4.11 10.03
C SER A 89 8.51 -5.25 10.88
N VAL A 90 7.63 -6.08 11.43
CA VAL A 90 8.01 -7.30 12.15
C VAL A 90 7.47 -8.52 11.41
N ASP A 91 8.31 -9.56 11.31
CA ASP A 91 7.94 -10.84 10.72
C ASP A 91 8.41 -11.98 11.63
N VAL A 92 7.52 -12.94 11.90
CA VAL A 92 7.83 -14.13 12.70
C VAL A 92 8.29 -15.25 11.76
N LEU A 93 9.52 -15.72 11.93
CA LEU A 93 10.11 -16.76 11.10
C LEU A 93 9.57 -18.14 11.51
N LEU A 94 9.02 -18.87 10.53
CA LEU A 94 8.46 -20.22 10.65
C LEU A 94 9.36 -21.23 9.90
N GLN A 95 10.66 -20.97 9.86
CA GLN A 95 11.61 -21.73 9.04
C GLN A 95 12.08 -23.03 9.74
N ASN A 96 11.90 -23.13 11.06
CA ASN A 96 12.27 -24.32 11.86
C ASN A 96 11.56 -25.61 11.45
N PHE A 97 10.53 -25.49 10.65
CA PHE A 97 9.64 -26.56 10.23
C PHE A 97 10.25 -27.41 9.13
N ASP A 98 11.20 -26.84 8.37
CA ASP A 98 11.66 -27.42 7.11
C ASP A 98 12.93 -28.26 7.26
N GLY A 99 13.56 -28.24 8.44
CA GLY A 99 14.61 -29.21 8.81
C GLY A 99 15.99 -29.05 8.20
N GLU A 100 16.20 -27.99 7.42
CA GLU A 100 17.46 -27.72 6.76
C GLU A 100 18.08 -26.38 7.20
N GLN A 101 19.29 -26.13 6.69
CA GLN A 101 20.02 -24.90 6.92
C GLN A 101 19.28 -23.75 6.23
N ILE A 102 18.97 -22.70 6.98
CA ILE A 102 18.18 -21.58 6.46
C ILE A 102 19.13 -20.46 6.06
N THR A 103 18.70 -19.54 5.23
CA THR A 103 19.50 -18.34 4.90
C THR A 103 18.88 -17.15 5.63
N LEU A 104 19.68 -16.47 6.46
CA LEU A 104 19.29 -15.14 6.93
C LEU A 104 19.30 -14.19 5.73
N PRO A 105 18.39 -13.20 5.69
CA PRO A 105 18.52 -12.14 4.70
C PRO A 105 19.84 -11.40 4.89
N ASP A 106 20.55 -11.12 3.78
CA ASP A 106 21.90 -10.53 3.77
C ASP A 106 22.03 -9.17 4.48
N TYR A 107 20.90 -8.55 4.82
CA TYR A 107 20.82 -7.22 5.41
C TYR A 107 20.67 -7.20 6.93
N CYS A 108 20.74 -8.34 7.63
CA CYS A 108 20.67 -8.37 9.09
C CYS A 108 21.94 -7.76 9.71
N GLN A 109 21.81 -6.62 10.40
CA GLN A 109 22.97 -5.89 10.95
C GLN A 109 23.15 -6.09 12.45
N ALA A 110 22.20 -6.73 13.13
CA ALA A 110 22.30 -7.00 14.55
C ALA A 110 21.44 -8.20 14.96
N VAL A 111 21.88 -8.90 16.01
CA VAL A 111 21.14 -9.99 16.66
C VAL A 111 20.86 -9.62 18.12
N PHE A 112 19.58 -9.64 18.49
CA PHE A 112 19.07 -9.54 19.84
C PHE A 112 18.74 -10.93 20.38
N THR A 113 18.89 -11.15 21.68
CA THR A 113 18.52 -12.42 22.33
C THR A 113 17.90 -12.20 23.71
N ASP A 114 16.99 -13.10 24.11
CA ASP A 114 16.35 -13.13 25.42
C ASP A 114 17.06 -14.01 26.48
N SER A 115 18.22 -14.59 26.15
CA SER A 115 19.03 -15.46 27.02
C SER A 115 20.33 -14.78 27.46
N GLN A 116 20.86 -15.08 28.65
CA GLN A 116 22.17 -14.57 29.15
C GLN A 116 23.39 -15.38 28.73
N GLN A 117 23.23 -16.32 27.81
CA GLN A 117 24.33 -17.22 27.45
C GLN A 117 25.48 -16.52 26.73
N SER A 118 26.65 -17.15 26.72
CA SER A 118 27.85 -16.56 26.13
C SER A 118 27.65 -16.20 24.65
N VAL A 119 28.23 -15.07 24.26
CA VAL A 119 28.23 -14.55 22.88
C VAL A 119 28.68 -15.63 21.88
N GLN A 120 29.64 -16.45 22.29
CA GLN A 120 30.17 -17.55 21.48
C GLN A 120 29.10 -18.60 21.11
N LEU A 121 28.26 -19.02 22.05
CA LEU A 121 27.20 -20.01 21.77
C LEU A 121 26.18 -19.49 20.76
N ILE A 122 25.83 -18.20 20.87
CA ILE A 122 24.90 -17.54 19.94
C ILE A 122 25.53 -17.45 18.55
N LYS A 123 26.81 -17.07 18.45
CA LYS A 123 27.54 -17.05 17.17
C LYS A 123 27.58 -18.41 16.49
N GLU A 124 27.90 -19.45 17.25
CA GLU A 124 27.95 -20.83 16.76
C GLU A 124 26.58 -21.30 16.29
N PHE A 125 25.52 -21.02 17.06
CA PHE A 125 24.14 -21.27 16.66
C PHE A 125 23.78 -20.56 15.35
N CYS A 126 24.00 -19.25 15.26
CA CYS A 126 23.67 -18.47 14.07
C CYS A 126 24.47 -18.92 12.84
N THR A 127 25.76 -19.21 13.01
CA THR A 127 26.61 -19.71 11.91
C THR A 127 26.10 -21.06 11.41
N LYS A 128 25.72 -21.95 12.32
CA LYS A 128 25.20 -23.28 11.97
C LYS A 128 23.82 -23.19 11.31
N GLN A 129 22.91 -22.41 11.89
CA GLN A 129 21.53 -22.33 11.45
C GLN A 129 21.35 -21.51 10.17
N PHE A 130 22.10 -20.42 10.03
CA PHE A 130 21.92 -19.43 8.98
C PHE A 130 23.05 -19.37 7.95
N GLY A 131 24.12 -20.15 8.14
CA GLY A 131 25.30 -20.14 7.27
C GLY A 131 26.13 -18.84 7.32
N GLN A 132 25.79 -17.88 8.20
CA GLN A 132 26.43 -16.57 8.29
C GLN A 132 27.33 -16.46 9.53
N LYS A 133 28.58 -16.04 9.33
CA LYS A 133 29.50 -15.71 10.43
C LYS A 133 29.19 -14.30 10.95
N LEU A 134 28.77 -14.20 12.21
CA LEU A 134 28.50 -12.92 12.87
C LEU A 134 29.74 -12.39 13.60
N GLU A 135 30.07 -11.12 13.40
CA GLU A 135 31.11 -10.47 14.21
C GLU A 135 30.62 -10.17 15.64
N GLU A 136 31.55 -10.01 16.57
CA GLU A 136 31.25 -9.78 17.99
C GLU A 136 30.41 -8.53 18.25
N ASN A 137 30.62 -7.51 17.42
CA ASN A 137 29.94 -6.21 17.52
C ASN A 137 28.48 -6.25 17.04
N PHE A 138 28.00 -7.38 16.48
CA PHE A 138 26.63 -7.54 15.98
C PHE A 138 25.66 -8.06 17.05
N ILE A 139 26.17 -8.62 18.17
CA ILE A 139 25.35 -9.16 19.25
C ILE A 139 25.21 -8.09 20.33
N LEU A 140 24.22 -7.22 20.16
CA LEU A 140 24.21 -5.90 20.81
C LEU A 140 23.36 -5.82 22.07
N LYS A 141 22.48 -6.79 22.37
CA LYS A 141 21.61 -6.70 23.55
C LYS A 141 21.10 -8.06 24.01
N TYR A 142 21.54 -8.44 25.20
CA TYR A 142 20.87 -9.43 26.03
C TYR A 142 19.65 -8.76 26.68
N LEU A 143 18.42 -9.20 26.38
CA LEU A 143 17.18 -8.60 26.92
C LEU A 143 16.99 -8.86 28.43
N THR A 144 17.99 -9.35 29.15
CA THR A 144 17.85 -9.78 30.55
C THR A 144 17.71 -8.65 31.56
N GLU A 145 18.16 -7.44 31.25
CA GLU A 145 17.92 -6.27 32.11
C GLU A 145 16.51 -5.68 31.91
N LEU A 146 15.80 -6.05 30.84
CA LEU A 146 14.61 -5.33 30.37
C LEU A 146 13.28 -5.92 30.84
N THR A 147 13.29 -7.11 31.46
CA THR A 147 12.12 -7.63 32.19
C THR A 147 11.96 -7.00 33.57
N ALA A 148 12.98 -6.32 34.11
CA ALA A 148 12.92 -5.65 35.42
C ALA A 148 12.36 -4.21 35.35
N ALA A 149 12.35 -3.60 34.15
CA ALA A 149 12.13 -2.17 33.99
C ALA A 149 10.98 -1.81 33.03
N THR A 150 9.85 -2.51 33.07
CA THR A 150 8.57 -1.96 32.59
C THR A 150 7.41 -2.68 33.27
N SER A 151 7.18 -2.36 34.54
CA SER A 151 5.84 -2.31 35.10
C SER A 151 5.16 -1.03 34.59
N ILE A 152 4.98 -0.93 33.26
CA ILE A 152 4.06 0.05 32.70
C ILE A 152 2.72 -0.66 32.66
N GLU A 153 1.72 -0.05 33.29
CA GLU A 153 0.35 -0.52 33.42
C GLU A 153 -0.22 -0.95 32.06
N ALA A 154 -0.06 -2.23 31.70
CA ALA A 154 -0.92 -2.91 30.75
C ALA A 154 -2.28 -3.14 31.43
N LYS A 155 -2.98 -2.05 31.77
CA LYS A 155 -4.35 -2.11 32.25
C LYS A 155 -5.25 -2.55 31.10
N ASP A 156 -5.81 -3.74 31.27
CA ASP A 156 -7.11 -4.17 30.76
C ASP A 156 -7.37 -4.04 29.25
N HIS A 157 -6.56 -4.65 28.37
CA HIS A 157 -6.99 -4.78 26.96
C HIS A 157 -6.64 -6.06 26.19
N PHE A 158 -5.99 -7.06 26.79
CA PHE A 158 -5.64 -8.30 26.09
C PHE A 158 -6.32 -9.52 26.71
N THR A 159 -7.63 -9.65 26.49
CA THR A 159 -8.34 -10.92 26.60
C THR A 159 -8.53 -11.50 25.21
N VAL A 160 -7.66 -12.44 24.82
CA VAL A 160 -7.99 -13.37 23.74
C VAL A 160 -9.15 -14.22 24.26
N SER A 161 -10.34 -14.04 23.71
CA SER A 161 -11.51 -14.84 24.08
C SER A 161 -11.23 -16.30 23.73
N GLN A 162 -11.06 -17.11 24.77
CA GLN A 162 -11.09 -18.56 24.67
C GLN A 162 -12.52 -19.01 24.37
N THR A 163 -12.91 -18.98 23.10
CA THR A 163 -14.17 -19.57 22.65
C THR A 163 -13.93 -20.22 21.29
N GLU A 164 -13.61 -21.52 21.33
CA GLU A 164 -14.34 -22.62 20.68
C GLU A 164 -13.38 -23.81 20.50
N SER A 165 -13.50 -24.73 21.46
CA SER A 165 -12.67 -25.92 21.64
C SER A 165 -13.14 -27.14 20.83
N ASP A 166 -14.20 -27.04 20.05
CA ASP A 166 -14.89 -28.23 19.56
C ASP A 166 -14.94 -28.21 18.03
N LEU A 167 -13.93 -28.80 17.38
CA LEU A 167 -13.94 -29.44 16.03
C LEU A 167 -12.51 -29.46 15.43
N LEU A 168 -11.56 -30.10 16.11
CA LEU A 168 -10.21 -30.33 15.55
C LEU A 168 -9.96 -31.82 15.43
N LYS A 169 -10.27 -32.38 14.25
CA LYS A 169 -9.91 -33.74 13.85
C LYS A 169 -8.40 -33.98 14.03
N GLU A 170 -8.04 -35.25 14.16
CA GLU A 170 -6.72 -35.75 14.61
C GLU A 170 -5.51 -35.32 13.75
N ASN A 171 -5.70 -34.71 12.59
CA ASN A 171 -4.62 -34.08 11.80
C ASN A 171 -4.76 -32.55 11.85
N PHE A 172 -3.79 -31.88 12.50
CA PHE A 172 -3.77 -30.41 12.64
C PHE A 172 -3.28 -29.68 11.38
N THR A 173 -2.71 -30.40 10.43
CA THR A 173 -2.15 -29.86 9.20
C THR A 173 -2.83 -30.45 7.98
N PHE A 174 -2.71 -29.72 6.88
CA PHE A 174 -3.20 -30.08 5.57
C PHE A 174 -2.01 -30.13 4.61
N ASP A 175 -2.05 -30.99 3.61
CA ASP A 175 -0.99 -31.00 2.60
C ASP A 175 -1.11 -29.74 1.75
N ASN A 176 -2.32 -29.45 1.27
CA ASN A 176 -2.58 -28.38 0.33
C ASN A 176 -3.73 -27.46 0.80
N GLY A 177 -3.42 -26.19 1.05
CA GLY A 177 -4.40 -25.17 1.43
C GLY A 177 -4.65 -24.14 0.34
N VAL A 178 -5.80 -23.47 0.43
CA VAL A 178 -6.14 -22.32 -0.41
C VAL A 178 -6.65 -21.15 0.43
N LEU A 179 -6.29 -19.93 0.05
CA LEU A 179 -6.91 -18.71 0.57
C LEU A 179 -7.07 -17.65 -0.51
N GLY A 180 -7.94 -16.68 -0.25
CA GLY A 180 -8.19 -15.55 -1.14
C GLY A 180 -8.18 -14.24 -0.38
N GLY A 181 -7.73 -13.17 -1.03
CA GLY A 181 -7.66 -11.86 -0.39
C GLY A 181 -7.23 -10.76 -1.35
N THR A 182 -7.41 -9.51 -0.93
CA THR A 182 -6.93 -8.37 -1.70
C THR A 182 -5.42 -8.18 -1.58
N PHE A 183 -4.82 -8.48 -0.42
CA PHE A 183 -3.36 -8.46 -0.21
C PHE A 183 -2.67 -7.19 -0.72
N ASP A 184 -3.37 -6.05 -0.65
CA ASP A 184 -2.83 -4.75 -1.01
C ASP A 184 -2.16 -4.13 0.21
N HIS A 185 -0.91 -3.68 0.03
CA HIS A 185 -0.05 -3.14 1.10
C HIS A 185 -0.13 -3.99 2.38
N LEU A 186 0.57 -5.13 2.41
CA LEU A 186 0.47 -6.16 3.47
C LEU A 186 0.55 -5.58 4.90
N HIS A 187 -0.61 -5.48 5.55
CA HIS A 187 -0.73 -5.07 6.95
C HIS A 187 -0.75 -6.29 7.90
N ASN A 188 -0.69 -6.04 9.21
CA ASN A 188 -0.60 -7.09 10.24
C ASN A 188 -1.71 -8.15 10.15
N GLY A 189 -2.93 -7.77 9.78
CA GLY A 189 -4.02 -8.72 9.50
C GLY A 189 -3.72 -9.69 8.35
N HIS A 190 -3.16 -9.21 7.23
CA HIS A 190 -2.70 -10.10 6.15
C HIS A 190 -1.53 -10.98 6.62
N LYS A 191 -0.57 -10.40 7.34
CA LYS A 191 0.59 -11.15 7.86
C LYS A 191 0.14 -12.28 8.79
N LEU A 192 -0.85 -12.05 9.65
CA LEU A 192 -1.44 -13.09 10.50
C LEU A 192 -2.10 -14.20 9.67
N LEU A 193 -2.98 -13.84 8.73
CA LEU A 193 -3.66 -14.80 7.85
C LEU A 193 -2.68 -15.66 7.06
N LEU A 194 -1.66 -15.03 6.47
CA LEU A 194 -0.62 -15.70 5.70
C LEU A 194 0.28 -16.57 6.59
N SER A 195 0.64 -16.11 7.79
CA SER A 195 1.46 -16.88 8.73
C SER A 195 0.72 -18.11 9.26
N ASP A 196 -0.57 -17.99 9.60
CA ASP A 196 -1.37 -19.13 10.04
C ASP A 196 -1.58 -20.13 8.89
N SER A 197 -1.81 -19.63 7.68
CA SER A 197 -1.89 -20.47 6.47
C SER A 197 -0.59 -21.24 6.21
N ALA A 198 0.56 -20.56 6.33
CA ALA A 198 1.87 -21.18 6.19
C ALA A 198 2.16 -22.19 7.30
N LEU A 199 1.56 -22.04 8.49
CA LEU A 199 1.68 -22.98 9.60
C LEU A 199 0.81 -24.24 9.41
N LEU A 200 -0.33 -24.11 8.74
CA LEU A 200 -1.30 -25.19 8.53
C LEU A 200 -0.95 -26.09 7.34
N CYS A 201 -0.27 -25.57 6.32
CA CYS A 201 -0.01 -26.28 5.07
C CYS A 201 1.40 -26.88 5.06
N ASP A 202 1.54 -28.17 4.78
CA ASP A 202 2.84 -28.85 4.78
C ASP A 202 3.48 -28.93 3.38
N LYS A 203 2.70 -28.93 2.29
CA LYS A 203 3.24 -29.05 0.91
C LYS A 203 3.00 -27.81 0.06
N LYS A 204 1.74 -27.39 -0.08
CA LYS A 204 1.35 -26.36 -1.06
C LYS A 204 0.37 -25.36 -0.47
N LEU A 205 0.55 -24.10 -0.84
CA LEU A 205 -0.39 -23.02 -0.53
C LEU A 205 -0.77 -22.26 -1.79
N VAL A 206 -2.07 -22.31 -2.14
CA VAL A 206 -2.63 -21.56 -3.27
C VAL A 206 -3.24 -20.25 -2.75
N ILE A 207 -2.85 -19.13 -3.35
CA ILE A 207 -3.25 -17.79 -2.90
C ILE A 207 -3.88 -17.03 -4.05
N GLY A 208 -5.20 -16.86 -3.99
CA GLY A 208 -5.96 -16.02 -4.91
C GLY A 208 -5.84 -14.55 -4.53
N VAL A 209 -5.27 -13.73 -5.42
CA VAL A 209 -5.10 -12.29 -5.20
C VAL A 209 -6.12 -11.52 -6.02
N THR A 210 -7.05 -10.80 -5.37
CA THR A 210 -8.19 -10.19 -6.09
C THR A 210 -7.76 -9.17 -7.12
N ASP A 211 -8.41 -9.20 -8.28
CA ASP A 211 -8.19 -8.27 -9.40
C ASP A 211 -9.51 -7.99 -10.15
N GLY A 212 -9.45 -7.10 -11.15
CA GLY A 212 -10.57 -6.82 -12.06
C GLY A 212 -11.83 -6.35 -11.32
N ALA A 213 -12.96 -7.01 -11.56
CA ALA A 213 -14.26 -6.63 -10.99
C ALA A 213 -14.28 -6.65 -9.46
N MET A 214 -13.48 -7.51 -8.82
CA MET A 214 -13.46 -7.66 -7.36
C MET A 214 -12.83 -6.48 -6.61
N ILE A 215 -12.05 -5.64 -7.30
CA ILE A 215 -11.41 -4.46 -6.71
C ILE A 215 -12.13 -3.14 -7.05
N GLN A 216 -13.00 -3.13 -8.07
CA GLN A 216 -13.65 -1.92 -8.60
C GLN A 216 -14.49 -1.14 -7.57
N ASN A 217 -15.06 -1.81 -6.57
CA ASN A 217 -15.89 -1.15 -5.54
C ASN A 217 -15.13 -0.83 -4.24
N LYS A 218 -13.81 -1.10 -4.15
CA LYS A 218 -13.04 -1.03 -2.89
C LYS A 218 -12.20 0.25 -2.70
N GLY A 219 -12.45 1.32 -3.45
CA GLY A 219 -11.60 2.52 -3.46
C GLY A 219 -10.26 2.20 -4.13
N THR A 220 -10.25 2.31 -5.46
CA THR A 220 -9.23 1.73 -6.35
C THR A 220 -7.98 2.58 -6.50
N GLU A 221 -7.96 3.81 -5.99
CA GLU A 221 -7.05 4.81 -6.53
C GLU A 221 -5.58 4.63 -6.14
N LEU A 222 -5.29 3.80 -5.14
CA LEU A 222 -3.92 3.48 -4.71
C LEU A 222 -3.70 1.96 -4.56
N ILE A 223 -4.51 1.13 -5.22
CA ILE A 223 -4.26 -0.33 -5.19
C ILE A 223 -3.03 -0.62 -6.06
N GLU A 224 -2.09 -1.38 -5.52
CA GLU A 224 -0.92 -1.84 -6.27
C GLU A 224 -1.34 -2.80 -7.40
N PRO A 225 -0.62 -2.83 -8.54
CA PRO A 225 -0.85 -3.82 -9.58
C PRO A 225 -0.86 -5.25 -9.01
N VAL A 226 -1.73 -6.12 -9.53
CA VAL A 226 -1.87 -7.49 -9.01
C VAL A 226 -0.55 -8.26 -9.04
N SER A 227 0.30 -8.01 -10.03
CA SER A 227 1.64 -8.58 -10.13
C SER A 227 2.54 -8.20 -8.94
N VAL A 228 2.52 -6.93 -8.54
CA VAL A 228 3.29 -6.41 -7.39
C VAL A 228 2.76 -6.99 -6.09
N ARG A 229 1.43 -7.02 -5.90
CA ARG A 229 0.81 -7.61 -4.70
C ARG A 229 1.11 -9.10 -4.56
N MET A 230 1.05 -9.86 -5.66
CA MET A 230 1.44 -11.26 -5.67
C MET A 230 2.91 -11.43 -5.29
N GLU A 231 3.80 -10.55 -5.77
CA GLU A 231 5.21 -10.60 -5.40
C GLU A 231 5.44 -10.28 -3.92
N HIS A 232 4.74 -9.29 -3.37
CA HIS A 232 4.77 -8.99 -1.93
C HIS A 232 4.32 -10.19 -1.09
N VAL A 233 3.26 -10.89 -1.51
CA VAL A 233 2.78 -12.12 -0.85
C VAL A 233 3.84 -13.23 -0.93
N ARG A 234 4.39 -13.50 -2.12
CA ARG A 234 5.43 -14.53 -2.30
C ARG A 234 6.66 -14.23 -1.46
N SER A 235 7.15 -12.99 -1.51
CA SER A 235 8.30 -12.54 -0.72
C SER A 235 8.03 -12.72 0.78
N PHE A 236 6.84 -12.36 1.27
CA PHE A 236 6.48 -12.54 2.68
C PHE A 236 6.47 -14.01 3.09
N ILE A 237 5.82 -14.89 2.33
CA ILE A 237 5.79 -16.32 2.65
C ILE A 237 7.21 -16.92 2.55
N ASN A 238 7.97 -16.55 1.53
CA ASN A 238 9.36 -16.99 1.38
C ASN A 238 10.22 -16.55 2.56
N ASP A 239 10.01 -15.33 3.09
CA ASP A 239 10.73 -14.86 4.27
C ASP A 239 10.40 -15.69 5.51
N ILE A 240 9.14 -16.07 5.72
CA ILE A 240 8.74 -16.83 6.93
C ILE A 240 8.90 -18.35 6.77
N ARG A 241 8.71 -18.93 5.59
CA ARG A 241 8.77 -20.38 5.31
C ARG A 241 9.18 -20.66 3.85
N PRO A 242 10.48 -20.56 3.51
CA PRO A 242 10.99 -20.66 2.15
C PRO A 242 10.65 -21.94 1.40
N MET A 243 10.51 -23.07 2.10
CA MET A 243 10.32 -24.39 1.47
C MET A 243 8.86 -24.70 1.14
N LEU A 244 7.91 -23.88 1.60
CA LEU A 244 6.50 -24.07 1.26
C LEU A 244 6.26 -23.71 -0.21
N ASN A 245 5.66 -24.63 -0.98
CA ASN A 245 5.34 -24.35 -2.38
C ASN A 245 4.15 -23.37 -2.48
N VAL A 246 4.42 -22.12 -2.84
CA VAL A 246 3.39 -21.08 -2.96
C VAL A 246 3.01 -20.84 -4.41
N HIS A 247 1.72 -20.95 -4.71
CA HIS A 247 1.15 -20.59 -6.00
C HIS A 247 0.21 -19.40 -5.85
N CYS A 248 0.63 -18.22 -6.31
CA CYS A 248 -0.23 -17.02 -6.35
C CYS A 248 -0.82 -16.84 -7.75
N GLU A 249 -2.13 -16.59 -7.81
CA GLU A 249 -2.88 -16.37 -9.06
C GLU A 249 -3.85 -15.18 -8.89
N PRO A 250 -4.02 -14.32 -9.92
CA PRO A 250 -5.05 -13.29 -9.91
C PRO A 250 -6.45 -13.93 -9.93
N ILE A 251 -7.36 -13.45 -9.08
CA ILE A 251 -8.77 -13.89 -9.08
C ILE A 251 -9.70 -12.73 -9.43
N THR A 252 -10.61 -12.95 -10.38
CA THR A 252 -11.61 -11.96 -10.82
C THR A 252 -13.03 -12.32 -10.38
N ASP A 253 -13.20 -13.45 -9.69
CA ASP A 253 -14.43 -13.93 -9.11
C ASP A 253 -14.18 -14.49 -7.69
N PRO A 254 -15.23 -14.63 -6.86
CA PRO A 254 -15.08 -15.07 -5.47
C PRO A 254 -14.53 -16.49 -5.26
N TYR A 255 -14.47 -17.32 -6.30
CA TYR A 255 -14.08 -18.73 -6.20
C TYR A 255 -12.63 -18.94 -6.63
N GLY A 256 -12.23 -18.39 -7.78
CA GLY A 256 -10.89 -18.56 -8.33
C GLY A 256 -10.48 -20.04 -8.48
N PRO A 257 -9.21 -20.41 -8.20
CA PRO A 257 -8.72 -21.77 -8.39
C PRO A 257 -9.35 -22.80 -7.43
N SER A 258 -10.04 -22.34 -6.38
CA SER A 258 -10.62 -23.23 -5.37
C SER A 258 -11.73 -24.14 -5.91
N ILE A 259 -12.34 -23.84 -7.06
CA ILE A 259 -13.41 -24.66 -7.67
C ILE A 259 -12.95 -25.46 -8.88
N THR A 260 -11.68 -25.37 -9.24
CA THR A 260 -11.06 -26.07 -10.38
C THR A 260 -9.95 -27.02 -9.94
N MET A 261 -9.30 -26.78 -8.80
CA MET A 261 -8.22 -27.62 -8.27
C MET A 261 -8.76 -28.74 -7.36
N PRO A 262 -8.60 -30.03 -7.76
CA PRO A 262 -9.06 -31.16 -6.95
C PRO A 262 -8.12 -31.52 -5.79
N ASP A 263 -6.84 -31.13 -5.87
CA ASP A 263 -5.76 -31.46 -4.92
C ASP A 263 -5.76 -30.60 -3.65
N LEU A 264 -6.87 -29.92 -3.32
CA LEU A 264 -6.98 -29.03 -2.16
C LEU A 264 -7.67 -29.71 -0.99
N ASP A 265 -7.14 -29.53 0.22
CA ASP A 265 -7.65 -30.15 1.44
C ASP A 265 -8.39 -29.17 2.36
N CYS A 266 -7.93 -27.91 2.41
CA CYS A 266 -8.51 -26.88 3.26
C CYS A 266 -8.60 -25.51 2.59
N ILE A 267 -9.56 -24.71 3.06
CA ILE A 267 -9.69 -23.29 2.76
C ILE A 267 -9.50 -22.49 4.03
N ILE A 268 -8.59 -21.51 3.98
CA ILE A 268 -8.25 -20.64 5.10
C ILE A 268 -8.92 -19.29 4.87
N VAL A 269 -9.72 -18.85 5.84
CA VAL A 269 -10.49 -17.61 5.78
C VAL A 269 -10.38 -16.85 7.09
N THR A 270 -10.68 -15.55 7.05
CA THR A 270 -11.00 -14.78 8.27
C THR A 270 -12.48 -14.94 8.62
N GLU A 271 -12.89 -14.56 9.84
CA GLU A 271 -14.31 -14.56 10.24
C GLU A 271 -15.19 -13.77 9.27
N GLU A 272 -14.70 -12.65 8.72
CA GLU A 272 -15.40 -11.81 7.73
C GLU A 272 -15.70 -12.56 6.41
N THR A 273 -14.90 -13.57 6.08
CA THR A 273 -14.95 -14.29 4.80
C THR A 273 -15.44 -15.72 4.92
N LYS A 274 -15.96 -16.11 6.10
CA LYS A 274 -16.48 -17.45 6.39
C LYS A 274 -17.58 -17.88 5.43
N ASP A 275 -18.52 -16.99 5.14
CA ASP A 275 -19.63 -17.26 4.20
C ASP A 275 -19.11 -17.54 2.78
N GLY A 276 -17.98 -16.93 2.40
CA GLY A 276 -17.31 -17.22 1.13
C GLY A 276 -16.80 -18.66 1.04
N ALA A 277 -16.25 -19.20 2.14
CA ALA A 277 -15.82 -20.60 2.18
C ALA A 277 -16.99 -21.59 2.05
N ILE A 278 -18.14 -21.25 2.62
CA ILE A 278 -19.37 -22.04 2.47
C ILE A 278 -19.78 -22.08 1.00
N GLN A 279 -19.83 -20.92 0.33
CA GLN A 279 -20.16 -20.82 -1.10
C GLN A 279 -19.17 -21.56 -2.00
N VAL A 280 -17.87 -21.54 -1.66
CA VAL A 280 -16.86 -22.33 -2.37
C VAL A 280 -17.17 -23.82 -2.26
N ASN A 281 -17.48 -24.32 -1.06
CA ASN A 281 -17.81 -25.74 -0.87
C ASN A 281 -19.10 -26.17 -1.58
N GLU A 282 -20.12 -25.31 -1.62
CA GLU A 282 -21.32 -25.55 -2.43
C GLU A 282 -20.97 -25.65 -3.93
N LYS A 283 -20.14 -24.73 -4.43
CA LYS A 283 -19.71 -24.73 -5.84
C LYS A 283 -18.82 -25.91 -6.19
N ARG A 284 -17.93 -26.32 -5.27
CA ARG A 284 -17.10 -27.53 -5.39
C ARG A 284 -17.96 -28.78 -5.50
N ASN A 285 -18.98 -28.93 -4.66
CA ASN A 285 -19.91 -30.06 -4.71
C ASN A 285 -20.65 -30.10 -6.06
N ASN A 286 -21.13 -28.96 -6.56
CA ASN A 286 -21.76 -28.85 -7.88
C ASN A 286 -20.81 -29.22 -9.04
N ASN A 287 -19.50 -29.03 -8.86
CA ASN A 287 -18.46 -29.40 -9.82
C ASN A 287 -17.92 -30.83 -9.62
N GLY A 288 -18.46 -31.61 -8.67
CA GLY A 288 -18.00 -32.98 -8.37
C GLY A 288 -16.67 -33.04 -7.62
N LEU A 289 -16.27 -31.99 -6.92
CA LEU A 289 -15.04 -31.91 -6.13
C LEU A 289 -15.32 -32.17 -4.63
N SER A 290 -14.31 -32.66 -3.91
CA SER A 290 -14.36 -32.85 -2.46
C SER A 290 -14.54 -31.51 -1.73
N GLN A 291 -15.26 -31.50 -0.62
CA GLN A 291 -15.36 -30.31 0.23
C GLN A 291 -14.03 -30.05 0.94
N LEU A 292 -13.69 -28.77 1.09
CA LEU A 292 -12.53 -28.28 1.81
C LEU A 292 -12.86 -28.15 3.29
N ALA A 293 -11.93 -28.56 4.15
CA ALA A 293 -11.99 -28.19 5.56
C ALA A 293 -11.86 -26.66 5.69
N VAL A 294 -12.75 -26.04 6.46
CA VAL A 294 -12.73 -24.58 6.66
C VAL A 294 -11.95 -24.25 7.92
N HIS A 295 -10.87 -23.50 7.78
CA HIS A 295 -10.09 -22.97 8.91
C HIS A 295 -10.28 -21.46 9.02
N ILE A 296 -10.59 -20.98 10.23
CA ILE A 296 -10.91 -19.58 10.49
C ILE A 296 -9.79 -18.93 11.30
N VAL A 297 -9.25 -17.83 10.77
CA VAL A 297 -8.24 -16.99 11.42
C VAL A 297 -8.92 -15.78 12.06
N PRO A 298 -8.59 -15.43 13.32
CA PRO A 298 -9.18 -14.28 14.00
C PRO A 298 -8.80 -12.95 13.34
N ILE A 299 -9.69 -11.96 13.47
CA ILE A 299 -9.49 -10.60 12.97
C ILE A 299 -8.76 -9.78 14.02
N LEU A 300 -7.72 -9.05 13.60
CA LEU A 300 -7.02 -8.12 14.47
C LEU A 300 -7.81 -6.80 14.58
N PRO A 301 -8.09 -6.31 15.81
CA PRO A 301 -8.70 -5.00 16.01
C PRO A 301 -7.74 -3.88 15.56
N SER A 302 -8.28 -2.73 15.15
CA SER A 302 -7.48 -1.51 15.00
C SER A 302 -7.21 -0.82 16.34
N ASP A 303 -6.23 0.07 16.33
CA ASP A 303 -5.93 0.94 17.45
C ASP A 303 -7.08 1.92 17.72
N LYS A 304 -7.77 1.76 18.86
CA LYS A 304 -8.92 2.58 19.28
C LYS A 304 -8.56 4.04 19.59
N ASN A 305 -7.26 4.38 19.68
CA ASN A 305 -6.80 5.72 20.06
C ASN A 305 -6.73 6.73 18.90
N LYS A 306 -7.14 6.37 17.68
CA LYS A 306 -7.30 7.32 16.57
C LYS A 306 -8.79 7.69 16.43
N ASN A 307 -9.12 8.92 16.81
CA ASN A 307 -10.48 9.51 16.96
C ASN A 307 -11.37 9.59 15.68
N ASN A 308 -11.45 8.54 14.86
CA ASN A 308 -12.42 8.43 13.78
C ASN A 308 -13.23 7.14 13.92
N ASP A 309 -14.55 7.26 14.07
CA ASP A 309 -15.50 6.14 14.21
C ASP A 309 -15.47 5.14 13.03
N ASP A 310 -14.87 5.50 11.90
CA ASP A 310 -14.79 4.65 10.69
C ASP A 310 -13.61 3.66 10.68
N ASP A 311 -12.63 3.79 11.59
CA ASP A 311 -11.38 3.02 11.58
C ASP A 311 -11.32 1.97 12.71
N VAL A 312 -12.40 1.20 12.91
CA VAL A 312 -12.45 0.09 13.90
C VAL A 312 -11.61 -1.15 13.46
N LYS A 313 -11.05 -1.15 12.25
CA LYS A 313 -10.25 -2.27 11.72
C LYS A 313 -9.03 -1.87 10.90
N ILE A 314 -7.98 -2.70 10.96
CA ILE A 314 -6.84 -2.60 10.05
C ILE A 314 -7.24 -3.24 8.72
N SER A 315 -7.37 -2.42 7.68
CA SER A 315 -7.69 -2.87 6.33
C SER A 315 -6.77 -2.20 5.31
N SER A 316 -6.56 -2.83 4.15
CA SER A 316 -5.87 -2.19 3.01
C SER A 316 -6.50 -0.85 2.63
N THR A 317 -7.83 -0.71 2.75
CA THR A 317 -8.52 0.54 2.43
C THR A 317 -8.12 1.67 3.36
N SER A 318 -8.05 1.43 4.67
CA SER A 318 -7.60 2.45 5.65
C SER A 318 -6.13 2.81 5.42
N LEU A 319 -5.28 1.83 5.09
CA LEU A 319 -3.87 2.09 4.79
C LEU A 319 -3.70 2.96 3.53
N ARG A 320 -4.41 2.66 2.44
CA ARG A 320 -4.43 3.50 1.24
C ARG A 320 -4.90 4.93 1.54
N ARG A 321 -5.90 5.11 2.41
CA ARG A 321 -6.33 6.46 2.83
C ARG A 321 -5.23 7.24 3.53
N GLN A 322 -4.39 6.57 4.34
CA GLN A 322 -3.26 7.22 5.04
C GLN A 322 -2.12 7.65 4.10
N LEU A 323 -2.02 7.05 2.91
CA LEU A 323 -1.05 7.43 1.88
C LEU A 323 -1.45 8.72 1.16
N LEU A 324 -2.73 9.09 1.16
CA LEU A 324 -3.21 10.32 0.51
C LEU A 324 -2.58 11.56 1.16
N GLY A 325 -2.12 12.48 0.31
CA GLY A 325 -1.39 13.68 0.73
C GLY A 325 0.07 13.45 1.11
N ARG A 326 0.59 12.22 1.09
CA ARG A 326 2.01 11.93 1.32
C ARG A 326 2.78 11.79 0.00
N LEU A 327 4.09 11.93 0.08
CA LEU A 327 4.99 11.74 -1.06
C LEU A 327 5.12 10.23 -1.36
N LEU A 328 4.60 9.80 -2.50
CA LEU A 328 4.61 8.40 -2.96
C LEU A 328 5.85 8.10 -3.82
N LYS A 329 6.34 9.10 -4.55
CA LYS A 329 7.49 8.96 -5.46
C LYS A 329 8.49 10.08 -5.23
N PRO A 330 9.80 9.83 -5.35
CA PRO A 330 10.82 10.86 -5.25
C PRO A 330 10.56 12.02 -6.22
N VAL A 331 10.95 13.23 -5.79
CA VAL A 331 10.81 14.45 -6.59
C VAL A 331 11.71 14.35 -7.84
N LYS A 332 11.13 14.58 -9.04
CA LYS A 332 11.87 14.45 -10.32
C LYS A 332 12.92 15.54 -10.49
N LYS A 333 12.64 16.77 -10.02
CA LYS A 333 13.49 17.94 -10.22
C LYS A 333 13.63 18.75 -8.94
N GLN A 334 14.85 18.83 -8.41
CA GLN A 334 15.14 19.69 -7.25
C GLN A 334 15.07 21.16 -7.68
N SER A 335 14.43 22.00 -6.85
CA SER A 335 14.37 23.45 -7.12
C SER A 335 15.75 24.08 -6.91
N GLN A 336 16.09 25.07 -7.74
CA GLN A 336 17.25 25.92 -7.52
C GLN A 336 16.86 27.05 -6.55
N SER A 337 17.82 27.52 -5.74
CA SER A 337 17.59 28.54 -4.69
C SER A 337 16.94 29.84 -5.19
N ASN A 338 16.95 30.12 -6.50
CA ASN A 338 16.42 31.34 -7.12
C ASN A 338 15.20 31.10 -8.04
N SER A 339 14.49 29.97 -7.90
CA SER A 339 13.26 29.68 -8.66
C SER A 339 12.09 29.31 -7.75
N PRO A 340 10.83 29.60 -8.14
CA PRO A 340 9.67 29.06 -7.43
C PRO A 340 9.65 27.53 -7.51
N TYR A 341 9.08 26.89 -6.49
CA TYR A 341 8.73 25.48 -6.53
C TYR A 341 7.41 25.31 -7.28
N ILE A 342 7.43 24.60 -8.42
CA ILE A 342 6.28 24.44 -9.31
C ILE A 342 5.65 23.07 -9.07
N LEU A 343 4.40 23.05 -8.61
CA LEU A 343 3.59 21.84 -8.50
C LEU A 343 2.65 21.73 -9.68
N GLY A 344 2.68 20.61 -10.41
CA GLY A 344 1.68 20.29 -11.41
C GLY A 344 0.44 19.70 -10.75
N LEU A 345 -0.69 20.39 -10.75
CA LEU A 345 -1.96 19.83 -10.28
C LEU A 345 -2.77 19.31 -11.47
N THR A 346 -3.07 18.02 -11.46
CA THR A 346 -3.87 17.37 -12.50
C THR A 346 -4.86 16.37 -11.93
N GLY A 347 -5.65 15.72 -12.77
CA GLY A 347 -6.79 14.89 -12.34
C GLY A 347 -7.92 14.88 -13.35
N GLY A 348 -8.66 13.77 -13.37
CA GLY A 348 -9.77 13.53 -14.30
C GLY A 348 -10.92 14.52 -14.13
N MET A 349 -11.83 14.53 -15.11
CA MET A 349 -13.05 15.33 -15.02
C MET A 349 -13.87 14.92 -13.79
N GLY A 350 -14.42 15.90 -13.06
CA GLY A 350 -15.18 15.65 -11.83
C GLY A 350 -14.33 15.44 -10.56
N ALA A 351 -13.02 15.25 -10.66
CA ALA A 351 -12.14 14.92 -9.53
C ALA A 351 -11.91 16.05 -8.51
N GLY A 352 -12.43 17.25 -8.75
CA GLY A 352 -12.39 18.34 -7.77
C GLY A 352 -11.07 19.13 -7.72
N LYS A 353 -10.25 19.14 -8.79
CA LYS A 353 -9.00 19.92 -8.89
C LYS A 353 -9.14 21.38 -8.42
N THR A 354 -10.14 22.10 -8.93
CA THR A 354 -10.40 23.49 -8.55
C THR A 354 -10.65 23.65 -7.04
N SER A 355 -11.27 22.66 -6.38
CA SER A 355 -11.44 22.67 -4.92
C SER A 355 -10.09 22.58 -4.21
N ILE A 356 -9.19 21.71 -4.68
CA ILE A 356 -7.83 21.57 -4.15
C ILE A 356 -7.01 22.83 -4.41
N ALA A 357 -7.03 23.37 -5.63
CA ALA A 357 -6.32 24.60 -6.01
C ALA A 357 -6.72 25.78 -5.10
N ASN A 358 -8.02 25.97 -4.88
CA ASN A 358 -8.54 27.03 -3.98
C ASN A 358 -8.07 26.85 -2.52
N ARG A 359 -7.88 25.61 -2.06
CA ARG A 359 -7.35 25.35 -0.71
C ARG A 359 -5.87 25.65 -0.62
N LEU A 360 -5.09 25.27 -1.64
CA LEU A 360 -3.66 25.57 -1.73
C LEU A 360 -3.40 27.08 -1.85
N GLU A 361 -4.23 27.80 -2.59
CA GLU A 361 -4.16 29.26 -2.69
C GLU A 361 -4.31 29.93 -1.31
N LYS A 362 -5.29 29.47 -0.51
CA LYS A 362 -5.49 29.94 0.87
C LYS A 362 -4.31 29.65 1.80
N LEU A 363 -3.53 28.61 1.51
CA LEU A 363 -2.29 28.27 2.22
C LEU A 363 -1.07 29.07 1.74
N GLY A 364 -1.25 29.92 0.74
CA GLY A 364 -0.23 30.86 0.26
C GLY A 364 0.32 30.55 -1.13
N ALA A 365 -0.10 29.46 -1.78
CA ALA A 365 0.35 29.14 -3.13
C ALA A 365 -0.09 30.21 -4.15
N GLY A 366 0.68 30.38 -5.23
CA GLY A 366 0.22 31.07 -6.43
C GLY A 366 -0.45 30.08 -7.38
N ILE A 367 -1.56 30.45 -8.04
CA ILE A 367 -2.27 29.54 -8.95
C ILE A 367 -2.13 30.02 -10.39
N VAL A 368 -1.76 29.10 -11.29
CA VAL A 368 -1.74 29.28 -12.74
C VAL A 368 -2.72 28.28 -13.35
N ASP A 369 -3.90 28.78 -13.68
CA ASP A 369 -4.99 28.00 -14.27
C ASP A 369 -4.76 27.87 -15.79
N CYS A 370 -4.21 26.73 -16.22
CA CYS A 370 -3.87 26.50 -17.61
C CYS A 370 -5.09 26.31 -18.50
N ASP A 371 -6.22 25.86 -17.94
CA ASP A 371 -7.46 25.71 -18.69
C ASP A 371 -8.00 27.11 -19.08
N LYS A 372 -7.90 28.11 -18.18
CA LYS A 372 -8.17 29.52 -18.49
C LYS A 372 -7.17 30.11 -19.46
N LEU A 373 -5.86 29.88 -19.27
CA LEU A 373 -4.85 30.39 -20.21
C LEU A 373 -5.03 29.82 -21.62
N GLY A 374 -5.47 28.56 -21.74
CA GLY A 374 -5.86 27.97 -23.01
C GLY A 374 -6.97 28.75 -23.71
N HIS A 375 -7.84 29.45 -22.99
CA HIS A 375 -8.84 30.31 -23.62
C HIS A 375 -8.25 31.60 -24.19
N GLU A 376 -7.19 32.11 -23.59
CA GLU A 376 -6.48 33.32 -24.01
C GLU A 376 -5.67 33.08 -25.29
N THR A 377 -5.18 31.85 -25.53
CA THR A 377 -4.43 31.53 -26.76
C THR A 377 -5.27 31.72 -28.03
N TYR A 378 -6.60 31.65 -27.93
CA TYR A 378 -7.53 31.84 -29.07
C TYR A 378 -7.86 33.30 -29.37
N GLN A 379 -7.34 34.27 -28.60
CA GLN A 379 -7.65 35.69 -28.81
C GLN A 379 -7.16 36.16 -30.18
N VAL A 380 -7.90 37.12 -30.76
CA VAL A 380 -7.56 37.69 -32.07
C VAL A 380 -6.15 38.25 -32.05
N ASN A 381 -5.40 38.00 -33.13
CA ASN A 381 -4.01 38.41 -33.35
C ASN A 381 -2.92 37.69 -32.54
N THR A 382 -3.24 36.69 -31.71
CA THR A 382 -2.21 35.81 -31.14
C THR A 382 -1.59 34.91 -32.22
N ASP A 383 -0.40 34.36 -31.95
CA ASP A 383 0.25 33.46 -32.90
C ASP A 383 -0.47 32.11 -33.01
N ALA A 384 -1.04 31.61 -31.90
CA ALA A 384 -1.96 30.47 -31.93
C ALA A 384 -3.17 30.74 -32.83
N TYR A 385 -3.83 31.90 -32.70
CA TYR A 385 -4.99 32.26 -33.53
C TYR A 385 -4.68 32.18 -35.03
N LYS A 386 -3.53 32.75 -35.46
CA LYS A 386 -3.11 32.71 -36.86
C LYS A 386 -2.85 31.28 -37.36
N LYS A 387 -2.09 30.48 -36.60
CA LYS A 387 -1.77 29.09 -36.92
C LYS A 387 -3.03 28.21 -36.98
N ILE A 388 -4.00 28.43 -36.08
CA ILE A 388 -5.26 27.69 -36.08
C ILE A 388 -6.05 27.97 -37.36
N ILE A 389 -6.16 29.22 -37.79
CA ILE A 389 -6.86 29.58 -39.04
C ILE A 389 -6.17 28.97 -40.26
N GLU A 390 -4.84 29.01 -40.29
CA GLU A 390 -4.05 28.42 -41.37
C GLU A 390 -4.32 26.91 -41.52
N VAL A 391 -4.45 26.18 -40.41
CA VAL A 391 -4.66 24.73 -40.42
C VAL A 391 -6.12 24.35 -40.62
N PHE A 392 -7.06 25.06 -40.00
CA PHE A 392 -8.47 24.64 -39.92
C PHE A 392 -9.41 25.45 -40.80
N GLY A 393 -8.93 26.48 -41.49
CA GLY A 393 -9.72 27.38 -42.33
C GLY A 393 -10.34 28.54 -41.56
N ASP A 394 -10.85 29.52 -42.28
CA ASP A 394 -11.54 30.70 -41.76
C ASP A 394 -13.02 30.45 -41.42
N ASP A 395 -13.58 29.32 -41.84
CA ASP A 395 -14.96 28.89 -41.56
C ASP A 395 -15.20 28.55 -40.07
N ILE A 396 -14.15 28.51 -39.26
CA ILE A 396 -14.24 28.43 -37.79
C ILE A 396 -14.40 29.79 -37.13
N LEU A 397 -14.32 30.90 -37.86
CA LEU A 397 -14.42 32.24 -37.31
C LEU A 397 -15.89 32.69 -37.18
N SER A 398 -16.15 33.44 -36.12
CA SER A 398 -17.40 34.17 -35.94
C SER A 398 -17.53 35.26 -37.00
N THR A 399 -18.71 35.36 -37.61
CA THR A 399 -19.01 36.35 -38.65
C THR A 399 -19.08 37.77 -38.12
N GLU A 400 -19.25 37.97 -36.81
CA GLU A 400 -19.46 39.29 -36.20
C GLU A 400 -18.14 39.95 -35.77
N ASP A 401 -17.24 39.19 -35.13
CA ASP A 401 -16.06 39.73 -34.44
C ASP A 401 -14.75 39.03 -34.83
N LYS A 402 -14.79 38.10 -35.80
CA LYS A 402 -13.66 37.28 -36.25
C LYS A 402 -13.00 36.46 -35.13
N THR A 403 -13.68 36.23 -34.00
CA THR A 403 -13.16 35.34 -32.95
C THR A 403 -13.32 33.87 -33.35
N ILE A 404 -12.50 32.98 -32.78
CA ILE A 404 -12.63 31.54 -33.04
C ILE A 404 -13.92 31.00 -32.39
N ASN A 405 -14.83 30.48 -33.21
CA ASN A 405 -16.01 29.78 -32.76
C ASN A 405 -15.64 28.36 -32.30
N ARG A 406 -15.49 28.19 -30.98
CA ARG A 406 -15.10 26.92 -30.36
C ARG A 406 -16.06 25.77 -30.64
N LYS A 407 -17.35 26.03 -30.88
CA LYS A 407 -18.30 24.97 -31.25
C LYS A 407 -18.00 24.45 -32.66
N LEU A 408 -17.69 25.33 -33.61
CA LEU A 408 -17.31 24.95 -34.97
C LEU A 408 -15.96 24.26 -35.00
N LEU A 409 -14.95 24.83 -34.34
CA LEU A 409 -13.63 24.20 -34.20
C LEU A 409 -13.75 22.83 -33.51
N GLY A 410 -14.54 22.76 -32.43
CA GLY A 410 -14.86 21.52 -31.72
C GLY A 410 -15.38 20.44 -32.66
N ARG A 411 -16.35 20.73 -33.52
CA ARG A 411 -16.85 19.76 -34.53
C ARG A 411 -15.78 19.30 -35.53
N LYS A 412 -14.78 20.13 -35.82
CA LYS A 412 -13.69 19.76 -36.74
C LYS A 412 -12.66 18.83 -36.09
N VAL A 413 -12.41 18.97 -34.79
CA VAL A 413 -11.35 18.23 -34.08
C VAL A 413 -11.88 17.08 -33.22
N PHE A 414 -13.12 17.17 -32.74
CA PHE A 414 -13.72 16.16 -31.88
C PHE A 414 -13.90 14.84 -32.66
N GLU A 415 -13.58 13.72 -32.02
CA GLU A 415 -13.58 12.37 -32.63
C GLU A 415 -12.60 12.19 -33.80
N LYS A 416 -11.70 13.15 -34.06
CA LYS A 416 -10.65 13.05 -35.08
C LYS A 416 -9.27 13.18 -34.42
N PRO A 417 -8.64 12.07 -33.99
CA PRO A 417 -7.38 12.10 -33.25
C PRO A 417 -6.26 12.91 -33.92
N ASN A 418 -6.12 12.80 -35.24
CA ASN A 418 -5.11 13.55 -36.00
C ASN A 418 -5.37 15.06 -36.02
N GLU A 419 -6.63 15.48 -36.13
CA GLU A 419 -7.01 16.90 -36.14
C GLU A 419 -6.91 17.50 -34.73
N LEU A 420 -7.32 16.75 -33.71
CA LEU A 420 -7.11 17.13 -32.32
C LEU A 420 -5.61 17.32 -32.03
N LYS A 421 -4.77 16.39 -32.49
CA LYS A 421 -3.31 16.49 -32.33
C LYS A 421 -2.75 17.76 -32.97
N LYS A 422 -3.16 18.12 -34.19
CA LYS A 422 -2.73 19.38 -34.84
C LYS A 422 -3.11 20.59 -34.00
N LEU A 423 -4.33 20.63 -33.47
CA LEU A 423 -4.78 21.73 -32.61
C LEU A 423 -3.94 21.81 -31.34
N THR A 424 -3.71 20.67 -30.66
CA THR A 424 -2.95 20.64 -29.41
C THR A 424 -1.47 20.97 -29.62
N ASP A 425 -0.87 20.54 -30.74
CA ASP A 425 0.51 20.87 -31.11
C ASP A 425 0.72 22.39 -31.30
N ILE A 426 -0.34 23.12 -31.68
CA ILE A 426 -0.32 24.59 -31.77
C ILE A 426 -0.56 25.23 -30.40
N VAL A 427 -1.59 24.76 -29.68
CA VAL A 427 -2.11 25.45 -28.49
C VAL A 427 -1.25 25.21 -27.25
N TRP A 428 -0.79 23.98 -27.00
CA TRP A 428 -0.09 23.64 -25.77
C TRP A 428 1.23 24.41 -25.56
N PRO A 429 2.10 24.60 -26.58
CA PRO A 429 3.30 25.43 -26.42
C PRO A 429 2.97 26.88 -26.04
N GLU A 430 1.91 27.46 -26.63
CA GLU A 430 1.48 28.83 -26.35
C GLU A 430 0.94 28.96 -24.91
N ILE A 431 0.21 27.95 -24.41
CA ILE A 431 -0.21 27.91 -23.01
C ILE A 431 1.00 27.93 -22.07
N LEU A 432 2.04 27.14 -22.35
CA LEU A 432 3.26 27.14 -21.53
C LEU A 432 3.97 28.50 -21.52
N ILE A 433 3.99 29.22 -22.66
CA ILE A 433 4.57 30.56 -22.72
C ILE A 433 3.79 31.52 -21.80
N LEU A 434 2.46 31.49 -21.86
CA LEU A 434 1.61 32.31 -20.98
C LEU A 434 1.76 31.90 -19.51
N ALA A 435 1.81 30.59 -19.24
CA ALA A 435 1.99 30.05 -17.90
C ALA A 435 3.33 30.50 -17.30
N ASN A 436 4.43 30.42 -18.05
CA ASN A 436 5.75 30.88 -17.61
C ASN A 436 5.78 32.37 -17.27
N LYS A 437 5.14 33.21 -18.09
CA LYS A 437 4.97 34.65 -17.78
C LYS A 437 4.20 34.84 -16.47
N LYS A 438 3.13 34.06 -16.26
CA LYS A 438 2.32 34.15 -15.03
C LYS A 438 3.07 33.64 -13.80
N ILE A 439 3.86 32.58 -13.95
CA ILE A 439 4.75 32.04 -12.92
C ILE A 439 5.74 33.11 -12.48
N GLU A 440 6.41 33.78 -13.43
CA GLU A 440 7.36 34.85 -13.14
C GLU A 440 6.69 36.03 -12.40
N GLN A 441 5.51 36.44 -12.85
CA GLN A 441 4.72 37.48 -12.18
C GLN A 441 4.39 37.12 -10.73
N LEU A 442 3.91 35.90 -10.48
CA LEU A 442 3.58 35.42 -9.14
C LEU A 442 4.82 35.30 -8.25
N TYR A 443 5.94 34.85 -8.82
CA TYR A 443 7.21 34.77 -8.10
C TYR A 443 7.70 36.15 -7.66
N ASN A 444 7.61 37.15 -8.54
CA ASN A 444 7.94 38.54 -8.24
C ASN A 444 7.00 39.17 -7.19
N GLN A 445 5.80 38.61 -7.01
CA GLN A 445 4.87 38.96 -5.92
C GLN A 445 5.17 38.20 -4.60
N GLY A 446 6.27 37.44 -4.54
CA GLY A 446 6.71 36.72 -3.35
C GLY A 446 6.16 35.30 -3.21
N LYS A 447 5.42 34.78 -4.21
CA LYS A 447 4.92 33.39 -4.17
C LYS A 447 6.08 32.41 -4.38
N ARG A 448 6.38 31.61 -3.35
CA ARG A 448 7.45 30.61 -3.39
C ARG A 448 7.01 29.27 -3.98
N VAL A 449 5.76 28.88 -3.76
CA VAL A 449 5.14 27.68 -4.33
C VAL A 449 4.08 28.12 -5.32
N ILE A 450 4.13 27.58 -6.55
CA ILE A 450 3.20 27.90 -7.63
C ILE A 450 2.57 26.61 -8.15
N ILE A 451 1.25 26.60 -8.25
CA ILE A 451 0.46 25.48 -8.76
C ILE A 451 0.17 25.73 -10.24
N LEU A 452 0.68 24.86 -11.09
CA LEU A 452 0.29 24.75 -12.49
C LEU A 452 -0.93 23.81 -12.58
N ASP A 453 -2.14 24.37 -12.52
CA ASP A 453 -3.40 23.61 -12.59
C ASP A 453 -3.73 23.34 -14.07
N ALA A 454 -3.59 22.09 -14.49
CA ALA A 454 -3.80 21.68 -15.88
C ALA A 454 -4.46 20.30 -15.96
N ALA A 455 -5.65 20.24 -16.56
CA ALA A 455 -6.33 18.96 -16.78
C ALA A 455 -5.56 18.02 -17.71
N VAL A 456 -4.76 18.57 -18.63
CA VAL A 456 -3.97 17.86 -19.66
C VAL A 456 -2.49 17.75 -19.32
N LEU A 457 -2.08 17.96 -18.07
CA LEU A 457 -0.68 18.07 -17.67
C LEU A 457 0.19 16.90 -18.17
N LEU A 458 -0.32 15.67 -18.01
CA LEU A 458 0.41 14.45 -18.39
C LEU A 458 0.29 14.17 -19.89
N GLU A 459 -0.91 14.36 -20.44
CA GLU A 459 -1.19 14.23 -21.87
C GLU A 459 -0.31 15.18 -22.72
N ALA A 460 -0.04 16.38 -22.20
CA ALA A 460 0.79 17.41 -22.82
C ALA A 460 2.29 17.29 -22.47
N LYS A 461 2.70 16.29 -21.67
CA LYS A 461 4.08 16.07 -21.21
C LYS A 461 4.70 17.28 -20.49
N TRP A 462 3.87 17.99 -19.72
CA TRP A 462 4.30 19.12 -18.90
C TRP A 462 4.87 18.67 -17.55
N ASP A 463 5.00 17.37 -17.31
CA ASP A 463 5.74 16.82 -16.18
C ASP A 463 7.22 17.28 -16.16
N SER A 464 7.77 17.60 -17.33
CA SER A 464 9.14 18.12 -17.49
C SER A 464 9.36 19.55 -16.94
N VAL A 465 8.28 20.32 -16.77
CA VAL A 465 8.34 21.73 -16.33
C VAL A 465 7.92 21.93 -14.87
N VAL A 466 7.57 20.86 -14.16
CA VAL A 466 7.16 20.89 -12.75
C VAL A 466 8.17 20.13 -11.87
N ASN A 467 8.21 20.45 -10.58
CA ASN A 467 9.02 19.74 -9.58
C ASN A 467 8.33 18.46 -9.12
N GLU A 468 7.03 18.54 -8.86
CA GLU A 468 6.18 17.43 -8.44
C GLU A 468 4.84 17.44 -9.17
N ILE A 469 4.26 16.27 -9.37
CA ILE A 469 2.90 16.08 -9.89
C ILE A 469 1.99 15.67 -8.75
N TRP A 470 0.94 16.47 -8.54
CA TRP A 470 -0.14 16.20 -7.60
C TRP A 470 -1.39 15.82 -8.39
N VAL A 471 -2.00 14.68 -8.06
CA VAL A 471 -3.16 14.16 -8.78
C VAL A 471 -4.38 14.14 -7.89
N ALA A 472 -5.45 14.78 -8.34
CA ALA A 472 -6.79 14.66 -7.78
C ALA A 472 -7.51 13.44 -8.37
N VAL A 473 -8.05 12.59 -7.52
CA VAL A 473 -8.77 11.36 -7.91
C VAL A 473 -10.10 11.22 -7.17
N ILE A 474 -11.02 10.49 -7.80
CA ILE A 474 -12.28 9.98 -7.23
C ILE A 474 -12.68 8.71 -8.01
N PRO A 475 -13.57 7.85 -7.49
CA PRO A 475 -14.06 6.70 -8.22
C PRO A 475 -14.75 7.11 -9.53
N PRO A 476 -14.62 6.35 -10.64
CA PRO A 476 -15.23 6.68 -11.92
C PRO A 476 -16.75 6.89 -11.86
N LYS A 477 -17.46 6.09 -11.06
CA LYS A 477 -18.90 6.22 -10.84
C LYS A 477 -19.26 7.59 -10.25
N GLU A 478 -18.48 8.07 -9.29
CA GLU A 478 -18.67 9.39 -8.70
C GLU A 478 -18.29 10.51 -9.68
N ALA A 479 -17.23 10.33 -10.47
CA ALA A 479 -16.87 11.27 -11.52
C ALA A 479 -18.03 11.45 -12.52
N ILE A 480 -18.60 10.35 -13.01
CA ILE A 480 -19.77 10.37 -13.90
C ILE A 480 -20.93 11.10 -13.24
N ARG A 481 -21.28 10.77 -11.99
CA ARG A 481 -22.35 11.47 -11.25
C ARG A 481 -22.15 12.98 -11.20
N ARG A 482 -20.95 13.43 -10.80
CA ARG A 482 -20.59 14.86 -10.72
C ARG A 482 -20.65 15.56 -12.08
N ILE A 483 -20.23 14.87 -13.15
CA ILE A 483 -20.27 15.41 -14.51
C ILE A 483 -21.71 15.59 -14.97
N CYS A 484 -22.57 14.58 -14.79
CA CYS A 484 -23.98 14.67 -15.14
C CYS A 484 -24.68 15.82 -14.40
N GLU A 485 -24.44 15.95 -13.10
CA GLU A 485 -25.05 16.99 -12.27
C GLU A 485 -24.59 18.40 -12.64
N ARG A 486 -23.28 18.59 -12.84
CA ARG A 486 -22.69 19.91 -13.12
C ARG A 486 -22.88 20.37 -14.56
N ASP A 487 -22.73 19.45 -15.52
CA ASP A 487 -22.69 19.77 -16.96
C ASP A 487 -24.02 19.45 -17.66
N HIS A 488 -25.01 18.93 -16.94
CA HIS A 488 -26.33 18.52 -17.44
C HIS A 488 -26.25 17.54 -18.63
N LEU A 489 -25.33 16.57 -18.53
CA LEU A 489 -25.08 15.56 -19.57
C LEU A 489 -25.79 14.23 -19.25
N SER A 490 -26.01 13.42 -20.29
CA SER A 490 -26.44 12.03 -20.12
C SER A 490 -25.33 11.19 -19.49
N ASN A 491 -25.70 10.06 -18.85
CA ASN A 491 -24.73 9.13 -18.28
C ASN A 491 -23.76 8.60 -19.36
N ASP A 492 -24.30 8.24 -20.52
CA ASP A 492 -23.53 7.73 -21.66
C ASP A 492 -22.51 8.78 -22.17
N ASP A 493 -22.92 10.04 -22.28
CA ASP A 493 -22.02 11.13 -22.67
C ASP A 493 -20.92 11.37 -21.64
N ALA A 494 -21.26 11.34 -20.35
CA ALA A 494 -20.30 11.51 -19.27
C ALA A 494 -19.29 10.36 -19.23
N GLN A 495 -19.76 9.12 -19.38
CA GLN A 495 -18.90 7.93 -19.47
C GLN A 495 -17.97 8.00 -20.68
N ARG A 496 -18.49 8.37 -21.85
CA ARG A 496 -17.71 8.53 -23.09
C ARG A 496 -16.62 9.60 -22.96
N ARG A 497 -16.92 10.71 -22.28
CA ARG A 497 -15.91 11.75 -22.01
C ARG A 497 -14.83 11.25 -21.06
N LEU A 498 -15.22 10.57 -19.99
CA LEU A 498 -14.28 10.03 -19.01
C LEU A 498 -13.36 8.96 -19.61
N SER A 499 -13.89 8.09 -20.48
CA SER A 499 -13.12 7.01 -21.14
C SER A 499 -12.10 7.51 -22.16
N ASN A 500 -12.25 8.74 -22.67
CA ASN A 500 -11.29 9.35 -23.60
C ASN A 500 -10.12 10.05 -22.90
N GLN A 501 -10.12 10.11 -21.56
CA GLN A 501 -9.02 10.65 -20.77
C GLN A 501 -8.13 9.51 -20.28
N MET A 502 -6.89 9.83 -19.84
CA MET A 502 -6.11 8.88 -19.05
C MET A 502 -6.95 8.38 -17.86
N THR A 503 -6.73 7.15 -17.42
CA THR A 503 -7.37 6.56 -16.26
C THR A 503 -6.77 7.09 -14.95
N ASN A 504 -7.46 6.88 -13.82
CA ASN A 504 -6.88 7.21 -12.51
C ASN A 504 -5.56 6.45 -12.27
N ALA A 505 -5.49 5.18 -12.64
CA ALA A 505 -4.30 4.35 -12.44
C ALA A 505 -3.08 4.91 -13.20
N GLU A 506 -3.26 5.32 -14.45
CA GLU A 506 -2.19 5.94 -15.24
C GLU A 506 -1.73 7.27 -14.64
N ARG A 507 -2.65 8.11 -14.14
CA ARG A 507 -2.27 9.38 -13.48
C ARG A 507 -1.54 9.15 -12.15
N VAL A 508 -2.04 8.23 -11.33
CA VAL A 508 -1.44 7.87 -10.04
C VAL A 508 -0.04 7.30 -10.25
N ASN A 509 0.18 6.55 -11.32
CA ASN A 509 1.52 6.08 -11.66
C ASN A 509 2.50 7.22 -11.95
N GLU A 510 2.06 8.38 -12.40
CA GLU A 510 2.95 9.54 -12.60
C GLU A 510 2.98 10.49 -11.39
N ALA A 511 2.14 10.27 -10.38
CA ALA A 511 1.97 11.17 -9.25
C ALA A 511 3.11 11.08 -8.24
N ASN A 512 3.56 12.25 -7.74
CA ASN A 512 4.33 12.36 -6.52
C ASN A 512 3.42 12.35 -5.30
N VAL A 513 2.26 13.00 -5.38
CA VAL A 513 1.24 13.06 -4.31
C VAL A 513 -0.14 12.82 -4.91
N VAL A 514 -0.97 12.05 -4.22
CA VAL A 514 -2.36 11.80 -4.62
C VAL A 514 -3.30 12.35 -3.57
N LEU A 515 -4.35 13.03 -4.01
CA LEU A 515 -5.41 13.62 -3.18
C LEU A 515 -6.76 13.13 -3.66
N CYS A 516 -7.66 12.82 -2.73
CA CYS A 516 -9.00 12.33 -3.05
C CYS A 516 -10.08 13.26 -2.50
N THR A 517 -10.99 13.69 -3.39
CA THR A 517 -12.11 14.59 -3.05
C THR A 517 -13.45 13.87 -2.92
N TYR A 518 -13.42 12.55 -2.71
CA TYR A 518 -14.63 11.72 -2.65
C TYR A 518 -15.49 12.01 -1.42
N TRP A 519 -14.85 12.16 -0.26
CA TRP A 519 -15.52 12.36 1.03
C TRP A 519 -15.87 13.83 1.32
N GLU A 520 -16.34 14.08 2.53
CA GLU A 520 -16.70 15.39 3.04
C GLU A 520 -15.56 16.41 2.89
N THR A 521 -15.95 17.67 2.79
CA THR A 521 -15.05 18.79 2.49
C THR A 521 -13.94 18.98 3.53
N TYR A 522 -14.17 18.58 4.78
CA TYR A 522 -13.15 18.65 5.84
C TYR A 522 -12.07 17.56 5.69
N ILE A 523 -12.42 16.37 5.18
CA ILE A 523 -11.45 15.30 4.91
C ILE A 523 -10.49 15.73 3.80
N THR A 524 -11.02 16.36 2.75
CA THR A 524 -10.18 16.97 1.70
C THR A 524 -9.27 18.06 2.26
N GLN A 525 -9.79 18.89 3.19
CA GLN A 525 -8.97 19.93 3.85
C GLN A 525 -7.78 19.33 4.60
N ASN A 526 -8.01 18.27 5.37
CA ASN A 526 -6.97 17.60 6.14
C ASN A 526 -5.89 16.99 5.24
N GLN A 527 -6.27 16.35 4.13
CA GLN A 527 -5.33 15.83 3.14
C GLN A 527 -4.47 16.94 2.53
N VAL A 528 -5.09 18.06 2.10
CA VAL A 528 -4.36 19.19 1.51
C VAL A 528 -3.43 19.84 2.52
N GLN A 529 -3.86 20.01 3.77
CA GLN A 529 -3.02 20.57 4.83
C GLN A 529 -1.81 19.69 5.15
N LEU A 530 -2.02 18.37 5.26
CA LEU A 530 -0.94 17.41 5.46
C LEU A 530 0.07 17.49 4.31
N ALA A 531 -0.42 17.43 3.07
CA ALA A 531 0.42 17.48 1.88
C ALA A 531 1.23 18.78 1.80
N TRP A 532 0.59 19.91 2.14
CA TRP A 532 1.24 21.21 2.19
C TRP A 532 2.32 21.28 3.26
N ASN A 533 2.05 20.83 4.48
CA ASN A 533 3.03 20.85 5.56
C ASN A 533 4.26 19.99 5.21
N LEU A 534 4.03 18.77 4.73
CA LEU A 534 5.12 17.88 4.29
C LEU A 534 5.90 18.48 3.11
N LEU A 535 5.24 19.28 2.25
CA LEU A 535 5.91 20.00 1.17
C LEU A 535 6.83 21.07 1.73
N MET A 536 6.33 21.90 2.65
CA MET A 536 7.12 22.98 3.26
C MET A 536 8.31 22.45 4.06
N GLU A 537 8.24 21.24 4.61
CA GLU A 537 9.37 20.58 5.29
C GLU A 537 10.51 20.16 4.35
N ARG A 538 10.21 19.91 3.06
CA ARG A 538 11.18 19.38 2.09
C ARG A 538 11.70 20.40 1.08
N ILE A 539 11.25 21.66 1.13
CA ILE A 539 11.64 22.72 0.18
C ILE A 539 12.36 23.89 0.84
#